data_AF-E3MXC7-F1
#
_entry.id   AF-E3MXC7-F1
#
_cell.length_a   1.000
_cell.length_b   1.000
_cell.length_c   1.000
_cell.angle_alpha   90.00
_cell.angle_beta   90.00
_cell.angle_gamma   90.00
#
_symmetry.space_group_name_H-M   'P 1'
#
loop_
_entity.id
_entity.type
_entity.pdbx_description
1 polymer ?
#
loop_
_entity_poly.entity_id
_entity_poly.type
_entity_poly.pdbx_seq_one_letter_code
_entity_poly.pdbx_strand_id
1 'polypeptide(L)'
;MLSTLALKYCHQILYDPKFSIRKEFKFKKLPIIVRMLIIQLMDPAERLQYKKGTLIGNTAMAINKISNIFNMNGLGIQFVAATPSLEFVNKLFSNDTFKTSWNKITLDGCVFNAEIVNFFLNMADGRKEVQIFNSDMPLDFKHENAFKFQTNDYDDARWVTLSDMLNIKGVENVTLDKTKLTSDEVRHFIDSWINCPDDMFLWMKIRAMEIVQLEGLFNELVVLEHDMNPFNIVYSTLAKSTSRAYKLLLIQHSLGAVGLSAWKPYDNAARSGNIQEKYKNVYEIMELLEKEKTLEKEFEETTDATKQREYRDQIQKLERKIHELGVVYRDGRATI
;
A
#
# COMPACT_ATOMS: atom_id res chain seq x y z
N MET A 1 21.29 -7.37 -52.53
CA MET A 1 22.23 -6.28 -52.25
C MET A 1 21.40 -5.04 -51.93
N LEU A 2 21.69 -4.43 -50.77
CA LEU A 2 20.94 -3.37 -50.09
C LEU A 2 20.82 -2.05 -50.88
N SER A 3 19.68 -1.38 -50.70
CA SER A 3 19.61 0.08 -50.42
C SER A 3 18.19 0.40 -49.95
N THR A 4 17.84 0.40 -48.65
CA THR A 4 18.31 1.30 -47.58
C THR A 4 18.00 2.78 -47.84
N LEU A 5 16.75 3.13 -48.20
CA LEU A 5 16.38 4.56 -48.34
C LEU A 5 15.02 5.00 -47.79
N ALA A 6 14.22 4.14 -47.14
CA ALA A 6 12.95 4.58 -46.52
C ALA A 6 13.03 4.79 -44.99
N LEU A 7 14.16 4.45 -44.36
CA LEU A 7 14.33 4.48 -42.89
C LEU A 7 15.10 5.70 -42.38
N LYS A 8 15.50 6.64 -43.25
CA LYS A 8 16.42 7.73 -42.87
C LYS A 8 15.74 9.05 -42.45
N TYR A 9 14.42 9.21 -42.62
CA TYR A 9 13.74 10.50 -42.37
C TYR A 9 12.80 10.56 -41.15
N CYS A 10 12.61 9.48 -40.38
CA CYS A 10 11.84 9.55 -39.13
C CYS A 10 12.70 9.56 -37.84
N HIS A 11 14.02 9.49 -37.96
CA HIS A 11 14.91 9.41 -36.80
C HIS A 11 15.34 10.76 -36.21
N GLN A 12 15.06 11.89 -36.86
CA GLN A 12 15.71 13.17 -36.51
C GLN A 12 14.83 14.22 -35.84
N ILE A 13 13.55 13.96 -35.57
CA ILE A 13 12.70 14.91 -34.84
C ILE A 13 11.94 14.15 -33.73
N LEU A 14 12.22 14.56 -32.48
CA LEU A 14 11.64 14.13 -31.20
C LEU A 14 12.30 12.93 -30.50
N TYR A 15 13.57 13.14 -30.17
CA TYR A 15 14.19 12.69 -28.92
C TYR A 15 13.92 13.76 -27.84
N ASP A 16 13.28 13.39 -26.74
CA ASP A 16 13.26 14.15 -25.48
C ASP A 16 13.81 13.25 -24.37
N PRO A 17 14.91 13.60 -23.69
CA PRO A 17 15.55 12.79 -22.67
C PRO A 17 14.75 12.62 -21.35
N LYS A 18 13.59 13.26 -21.17
CA LYS A 18 12.91 13.38 -19.85
C LYS A 18 12.17 12.16 -19.30
N PHE A 19 12.23 10.97 -19.90
CA PHE A 19 11.25 9.93 -19.54
C PHE A 19 11.72 8.48 -19.68
N SER A 20 11.87 7.81 -18.54
CA SER A 20 12.18 6.38 -18.43
C SER A 20 11.15 5.66 -17.57
N ILE A 21 10.42 4.70 -18.15
CA ILE A 21 9.60 3.72 -17.43
C ILE A 21 10.39 2.40 -17.32
N ARG A 22 10.30 1.64 -16.23
CA ARG A 22 10.75 0.22 -16.08
C ARG A 22 9.80 -0.46 -15.06
N LYS A 23 9.19 -1.66 -15.25
CA LYS A 23 9.22 -2.73 -16.30
C LYS A 23 7.88 -3.54 -16.20
N GLU A 24 7.17 -3.98 -17.24
CA GLU A 24 7.31 -3.84 -18.71
C GLU A 24 5.93 -3.72 -19.40
N PHE A 25 5.36 -2.52 -19.45
CA PHE A 25 5.03 -1.87 -20.73
C PHE A 25 5.24 -0.38 -20.55
N LYS A 26 6.34 0.12 -21.10
CA LYS A 26 6.63 1.55 -21.11
C LYS A 26 5.64 2.22 -22.06
N PHE A 27 4.69 2.98 -21.54
CA PHE A 27 3.92 3.93 -22.38
C PHE A 27 4.78 5.15 -22.73
N LYS A 28 5.90 4.92 -23.43
CA LYS A 28 6.51 5.92 -24.32
C LYS A 28 6.93 5.23 -25.59
N LYS A 29 6.05 5.38 -26.59
CA LYS A 29 5.93 4.59 -27.81
C LYS A 29 5.57 3.15 -27.48
N LEU A 30 4.36 2.71 -27.87
CA LEU A 30 4.09 1.28 -28.07
C LEU A 30 5.34 0.68 -28.75
N PRO A 31 5.97 -0.37 -28.19
CA PRO A 31 7.10 -1.02 -28.85
C PRO A 31 6.75 -1.22 -30.31
N ILE A 32 7.69 -1.01 -31.23
CA ILE A 32 7.50 -1.32 -32.66
C ILE A 32 6.83 -2.69 -32.81
N ILE A 33 7.20 -3.64 -31.95
CA ILE A 33 6.62 -4.98 -31.83
C ILE A 33 5.12 -4.98 -31.47
N VAL A 34 4.66 -4.20 -30.49
CA VAL A 34 3.23 -4.13 -30.13
C VAL A 34 2.42 -3.39 -31.20
N ARG A 35 2.97 -2.31 -31.78
CA ARG A 35 2.35 -1.65 -32.95
C ARG A 35 2.30 -2.58 -34.16
N MET A 36 3.36 -3.33 -34.42
CA MET A 36 3.42 -4.31 -35.49
C MET A 36 2.47 -5.47 -35.23
N LEU A 37 2.37 -5.98 -33.99
CA LEU A 37 1.41 -7.01 -33.61
C LEU A 37 -0.02 -6.52 -33.77
N ILE A 38 -0.36 -5.33 -33.25
CA ILE A 38 -1.68 -4.74 -33.42
C ILE A 38 -1.97 -4.51 -34.91
N ILE A 39 -1.03 -3.95 -35.67
CA ILE A 39 -1.19 -3.75 -37.12
C ILE A 39 -1.34 -5.10 -37.85
N GLN A 40 -0.55 -6.12 -37.51
CA GLN A 40 -0.58 -7.46 -38.10
C GLN A 40 -1.89 -8.20 -37.79
N LEU A 41 -2.44 -8.01 -36.59
CA LEU A 41 -3.71 -8.56 -36.14
C LEU A 41 -4.94 -7.79 -36.66
N MET A 42 -4.75 -6.60 -37.22
CA MET A 42 -5.83 -5.77 -37.78
C MET A 42 -6.06 -6.07 -39.26
N ASP A 43 -7.34 -6.10 -39.65
CA ASP A 43 -7.77 -6.16 -41.05
C ASP A 43 -7.32 -4.89 -41.81
N PRO A 44 -6.93 -4.98 -43.10
CA PRO A 44 -6.55 -3.84 -43.94
C PRO A 44 -7.52 -2.65 -43.91
N ALA A 45 -8.84 -2.86 -43.84
CA ALA A 45 -9.84 -1.80 -43.75
C ALA A 45 -9.76 -1.03 -42.42
N GLU A 46 -9.41 -1.73 -41.34
CA GLU A 46 -9.27 -1.14 -40.01
C GLU A 46 -7.98 -0.33 -39.87
N ARG A 47 -6.91 -0.73 -40.58
CA ARG A 47 -5.66 0.05 -40.69
C ARG A 47 -5.88 1.40 -41.37
N LEU A 48 -6.80 1.46 -42.34
CA LEU A 48 -7.22 2.68 -43.02
C LEU A 48 -8.06 3.60 -42.11
N GLN A 49 -8.93 3.05 -41.27
CA GLN A 49 -9.69 3.82 -40.28
C GLN A 49 -8.79 4.36 -39.15
N TYR A 50 -7.79 3.59 -38.70
CA TYR A 50 -6.83 4.03 -37.70
C TYR A 50 -6.03 5.27 -38.14
N LYS A 51 -5.77 5.43 -39.45
CA LYS A 51 -5.14 6.65 -39.99
C LYS A 51 -6.05 7.88 -40.01
N LYS A 52 -7.36 7.72 -39.81
CA LYS A 52 -8.37 8.80 -39.84
C LYS A 52 -8.94 9.15 -38.45
N GLY A 53 -8.84 8.26 -37.46
CA GLY A 53 -9.41 8.46 -36.12
C GLY A 53 -8.61 9.42 -35.23
N THR A 54 -9.24 9.88 -34.14
CA THR A 54 -8.55 10.65 -33.09
C THR A 54 -7.62 9.75 -32.30
N LEU A 55 -6.56 10.32 -31.69
CA LEU A 55 -5.61 9.56 -30.86
C LEU A 55 -6.31 8.72 -29.78
N ILE A 56 -7.30 9.31 -29.09
CA ILE A 56 -8.07 8.63 -28.02
C ILE A 56 -8.91 7.51 -28.62
N GLY A 57 -9.68 7.76 -29.69
CA GLY A 57 -10.52 6.75 -30.33
C GLY A 57 -9.72 5.57 -30.87
N ASN A 58 -8.61 5.86 -31.55
CA ASN A 58 -7.69 4.84 -32.06
C ASN A 58 -7.08 3.99 -30.94
N THR A 59 -6.72 4.63 -29.81
CA THR A 59 -6.15 3.91 -28.66
C THR A 59 -7.21 3.05 -27.96
N ALA A 60 -8.44 3.55 -27.80
CA ALA A 60 -9.55 2.77 -27.25
C ALA A 60 -9.86 1.53 -28.08
N MET A 61 -9.90 1.65 -29.42
CA MET A 61 -10.08 0.51 -30.32
C MET A 61 -8.96 -0.53 -30.15
N ALA A 62 -7.70 -0.08 -30.03
CA ALA A 62 -6.59 -0.98 -29.81
C ALA A 62 -6.68 -1.72 -28.47
N ILE A 63 -7.04 -1.02 -27.39
CA ILE A 63 -7.25 -1.62 -26.06
C ILE A 63 -8.34 -2.68 -26.13
N ASN A 64 -9.52 -2.36 -26.66
CA ASN A 64 -10.63 -3.32 -26.75
C ASN A 64 -10.25 -4.58 -27.53
N LYS A 65 -9.48 -4.45 -28.61
CA LYS A 65 -8.99 -5.62 -29.37
C LYS A 65 -8.03 -6.47 -28.57
N ILE A 66 -7.09 -5.86 -27.87
CA ILE A 66 -6.13 -6.58 -27.02
C ILE A 66 -6.89 -7.28 -25.87
N SER A 67 -7.84 -6.60 -25.24
CA SER A 67 -8.68 -7.17 -24.17
C SER A 67 -9.55 -8.35 -24.65
N ASN A 68 -9.91 -8.40 -25.93
CA ASN A 68 -10.63 -9.54 -26.50
C ASN A 68 -9.72 -10.75 -26.78
N ILE A 69 -8.42 -10.51 -26.99
CA ILE A 69 -7.43 -11.57 -27.29
C ILE A 69 -6.81 -12.10 -25.99
N PHE A 70 -6.54 -11.20 -25.04
CA PHE A 70 -5.90 -11.50 -23.78
C PHE A 70 -6.85 -11.19 -22.63
N ASN A 71 -6.92 -12.07 -21.64
CA ASN A 71 -7.66 -11.79 -20.41
C ASN A 71 -6.96 -10.68 -19.61
N MET A 72 -7.31 -9.43 -19.88
CA MET A 72 -6.74 -8.25 -19.23
C MET A 72 -7.49 -7.93 -17.94
N ASN A 73 -6.79 -7.89 -16.82
CA ASN A 73 -7.36 -7.57 -15.50
C ASN A 73 -7.62 -6.06 -15.29
N GLY A 74 -7.15 -5.21 -16.19
CA GLY A 74 -7.36 -3.76 -16.13
C GLY A 74 -6.29 -2.97 -16.88
N LEU A 75 -6.51 -1.67 -16.99
CA LEU A 75 -5.62 -0.72 -17.66
C LEU A 75 -4.93 0.20 -16.65
N GLY A 76 -3.60 0.13 -16.61
CA GLY A 76 -2.78 1.15 -15.95
C GLY A 76 -2.56 2.35 -16.85
N ILE A 77 -2.86 3.56 -16.36
CA ILE A 77 -2.65 4.82 -17.07
C ILE A 77 -1.63 5.65 -16.29
N GLN A 78 -0.53 6.00 -16.96
CA GLN A 78 0.55 6.79 -16.35
C GLN A 78 0.73 8.12 -17.07
N PHE A 79 0.71 9.20 -16.30
CA PHE A 79 1.07 10.55 -16.73
C PHE A 79 2.45 10.87 -16.16
N VAL A 80 3.41 11.21 -17.03
CA VAL A 80 4.80 11.48 -16.61
C VAL A 80 5.21 12.87 -17.06
N ALA A 81 5.82 13.64 -16.15
CA ALA A 81 6.50 14.95 -16.23
C ALA A 81 5.86 16.12 -16.99
N ALA A 82 4.83 15.88 -17.80
CA ALA A 82 3.96 16.91 -18.34
C ALA A 82 2.60 16.77 -17.67
N THR A 83 2.20 17.80 -16.93
CA THR A 83 0.87 17.86 -16.31
C THR A 83 -0.19 17.81 -17.41
N PRO A 84 -1.11 16.83 -17.39
CA PRO A 84 -2.18 16.80 -18.36
C PRO A 84 -3.13 17.98 -18.10
N SER A 85 -3.63 18.61 -19.16
CA SER A 85 -4.67 19.64 -18.99
C SER A 85 -6.00 19.00 -18.57
N LEU A 86 -6.83 19.75 -17.86
CA LEU A 86 -8.15 19.29 -17.43
C LEU A 86 -9.03 18.93 -18.64
N GLU A 87 -8.94 19.72 -19.72
CA GLU A 87 -9.60 19.43 -21.00
C GLU A 87 -9.18 18.06 -21.57
N PHE A 88 -7.89 17.76 -21.55
CA PHE A 88 -7.37 16.49 -22.06
C PHE A 88 -7.86 15.29 -21.24
N VAL A 89 -7.78 15.36 -19.90
CA VAL A 89 -8.25 14.25 -19.06
C VAL A 89 -9.76 14.07 -19.17
N ASN A 90 -10.53 15.16 -19.24
CA ASN A 90 -11.97 15.09 -19.50
C ASN A 90 -12.27 14.38 -20.82
N LYS A 91 -11.57 14.76 -21.89
CA LYS A 91 -11.72 14.13 -23.20
C LYS A 91 -11.32 12.64 -23.18
N LEU A 92 -10.26 12.29 -22.46
CA LEU A 92 -9.80 10.91 -22.32
C LEU A 92 -10.85 10.05 -21.60
N PHE A 93 -11.32 10.48 -20.43
CA PHE A 93 -12.28 9.73 -19.61
C PHE A 93 -13.74 9.90 -20.05
N SER A 94 -14.02 10.73 -21.05
CA SER A 94 -15.31 10.73 -21.77
C SER A 94 -15.44 9.51 -22.70
N ASN A 95 -14.35 8.80 -22.98
CA ASN A 95 -14.39 7.56 -23.74
C ASN A 95 -14.58 6.35 -22.81
N ASP A 96 -15.57 5.51 -23.12
CA ASP A 96 -15.99 4.40 -22.24
C ASP A 96 -14.88 3.39 -21.95
N THR A 97 -14.01 3.10 -22.90
CA THR A 97 -12.88 2.18 -22.70
C THR A 97 -11.97 2.68 -21.58
N PHE A 98 -11.58 3.96 -21.63
CA PHE A 98 -10.72 4.54 -20.59
C PHE A 98 -11.45 4.74 -19.27
N LYS A 99 -12.74 5.08 -19.30
CA LYS A 99 -13.56 5.29 -18.10
C LYS A 99 -13.76 4.01 -17.29
N THR A 100 -13.97 2.89 -17.97
CA THR A 100 -14.38 1.63 -17.32
C THR A 100 -13.20 0.71 -17.04
N SER A 101 -12.27 0.58 -17.98
CA SER A 101 -11.24 -0.48 -17.93
C SER A 101 -10.04 -0.14 -17.06
N TRP A 102 -9.87 1.11 -16.63
CA TRP A 102 -8.71 1.48 -15.82
C TRP A 102 -8.77 0.88 -14.42
N ASN A 103 -7.63 0.37 -13.95
CA ASN A 103 -7.46 -0.14 -12.60
C ASN A 103 -6.38 0.61 -11.81
N LYS A 104 -5.50 1.34 -12.49
CA LYS A 104 -4.41 2.09 -11.85
C LYS A 104 -4.16 3.41 -12.56
N ILE A 105 -4.05 4.49 -11.78
CA ILE A 105 -3.59 5.79 -12.26
C ILE A 105 -2.30 6.15 -11.54
N THR A 106 -1.27 6.50 -12.31
CA THR A 106 0.00 6.98 -11.79
C THR A 106 0.29 8.36 -12.33
N LEU A 107 0.56 9.31 -11.45
CA LEU A 107 0.96 10.67 -11.76
C LEU A 107 2.40 10.85 -11.26
N ASP A 108 3.36 11.01 -12.17
CA ASP A 108 4.79 10.94 -11.87
C ASP A 108 5.51 12.18 -12.41
N GLY A 109 6.06 13.02 -11.53
CA GLY A 109 6.78 14.24 -11.93
C GLY A 109 5.87 15.36 -12.45
N CYS A 110 4.57 15.30 -12.20
CA CYS A 110 3.60 16.29 -12.66
C CYS A 110 3.64 17.54 -11.76
N VAL A 111 3.53 18.73 -12.36
CA VAL A 111 3.36 19.99 -11.61
C VAL A 111 1.85 20.21 -11.43
N PHE A 112 1.30 19.90 -10.26
CA PHE A 112 -0.14 19.97 -10.05
C PHE A 112 -0.66 21.36 -9.71
N ASN A 113 -1.89 21.62 -10.15
CA ASN A 113 -2.84 22.42 -9.39
C ASN A 113 -3.86 21.48 -8.73
N ALA A 114 -4.61 21.97 -7.73
CA ALA A 114 -5.59 21.14 -7.01
C ALA A 114 -6.66 20.53 -7.94
N GLU A 115 -6.99 21.17 -9.06
CA GLU A 115 -8.04 20.72 -9.99
C GLU A 115 -7.76 19.35 -10.62
N ILE A 116 -6.53 19.11 -11.09
CA ILE A 116 -6.15 17.83 -11.71
C ILE A 116 -6.15 16.70 -10.67
N VAL A 117 -5.63 16.97 -9.47
CA VAL A 117 -5.63 15.96 -8.40
C VAL A 117 -7.06 15.65 -7.98
N ASN A 118 -7.90 16.67 -7.79
CA ASN A 118 -9.32 16.50 -7.47
C ASN A 118 -10.06 15.70 -8.53
N PHE A 119 -9.78 15.90 -9.82
CA PHE A 119 -10.38 15.11 -10.89
C PHE A 119 -10.13 13.61 -10.67
N PHE A 120 -8.89 13.21 -10.40
CA PHE A 120 -8.55 11.81 -10.19
C PHE A 120 -9.11 11.27 -8.87
N LEU A 121 -9.03 12.03 -7.78
CA LEU A 121 -9.57 11.60 -6.48
C LEU A 121 -11.09 11.48 -6.48
N ASN A 122 -11.81 12.27 -7.30
CA ASN A 122 -13.25 12.13 -7.50
C ASN A 122 -13.66 10.86 -8.27
N MET A 123 -12.69 10.17 -8.88
CA MET A 123 -12.89 8.87 -9.52
C MET A 123 -12.63 7.69 -8.57
N ALA A 124 -12.58 7.93 -7.25
CA ALA A 124 -12.30 6.89 -6.27
C ALA A 124 -13.24 5.68 -6.37
N ASP A 125 -12.62 4.50 -6.39
CA ASP A 125 -13.26 3.19 -6.35
C ASP A 125 -12.31 2.26 -5.57
N GLY A 126 -12.86 1.54 -4.58
CA GLY A 126 -12.09 0.69 -3.67
C GLY A 126 -11.45 -0.55 -4.31
N ARG A 127 -11.57 -0.73 -5.63
CA ARG A 127 -10.89 -1.77 -6.43
C ARG A 127 -9.80 -1.22 -7.35
N LYS A 128 -9.54 0.08 -7.26
CA LYS A 128 -8.61 0.79 -8.15
C LYS A 128 -7.46 1.36 -7.34
N GLU A 129 -6.41 1.74 -8.04
CA GLU A 129 -5.18 2.25 -7.45
C GLU A 129 -4.90 3.67 -7.93
N VAL A 130 -4.42 4.52 -7.01
CA VAL A 130 -3.85 5.82 -7.33
C VAL A 130 -2.46 5.95 -6.75
N GLN A 131 -1.55 6.50 -7.56
CA GLN A 131 -0.18 6.75 -7.15
C GLN A 131 0.27 8.12 -7.62
N ILE A 132 0.85 8.91 -6.71
CA ILE A 132 1.38 10.24 -6.97
C ILE A 132 2.84 10.28 -6.52
N PHE A 133 3.75 10.37 -7.48
CA PHE A 133 5.20 10.31 -7.26
C PHE A 133 5.91 11.55 -7.80
N ASN A 134 7.05 11.90 -7.21
CA ASN A 134 7.96 12.94 -7.70
C ASN A 134 7.26 14.29 -7.96
N SER A 135 6.18 14.57 -7.24
CA SER A 135 5.30 15.72 -7.47
C SER A 135 4.98 16.38 -6.14
N ASP A 136 5.16 17.69 -6.03
CA ASP A 136 4.80 18.43 -4.83
C ASP A 136 3.26 18.59 -4.75
N MET A 137 2.70 18.22 -3.61
CA MET A 137 1.28 18.39 -3.29
C MET A 137 1.07 19.73 -2.58
N PRO A 138 -0.08 20.42 -2.79
CA PRO A 138 -0.41 21.60 -2.01
C PRO A 138 -0.45 21.26 -0.51
N LEU A 139 0.18 22.05 0.35
CA LEU A 139 0.34 21.72 1.77
C LEU A 139 -0.96 21.76 2.56
N ASP A 140 -1.91 22.59 2.13
CA ASP A 140 -3.26 22.75 2.66
C ASP A 140 -4.29 21.87 1.93
N PHE A 141 -3.83 20.95 1.07
CA PHE A 141 -4.71 20.08 0.32
C PHE A 141 -5.57 19.22 1.25
N LYS A 142 -6.87 19.14 0.93
CA LYS A 142 -7.84 18.28 1.61
C LYS A 142 -8.80 17.71 0.59
N HIS A 143 -9.06 16.41 0.70
CA HIS A 143 -10.01 15.73 -0.17
C HIS A 143 -10.62 14.52 0.54
N GLU A 144 -11.95 14.42 0.55
CA GLU A 144 -12.67 13.34 1.22
C GLU A 144 -12.39 11.94 0.62
N ASN A 145 -11.96 11.89 -0.65
CA ASN A 145 -11.70 10.65 -1.38
C ASN A 145 -10.21 10.25 -1.41
N ALA A 146 -9.35 10.96 -0.67
CA ALA A 146 -7.91 10.74 -0.65
C ALA A 146 -7.48 9.30 -0.30
N PHE A 147 -8.28 8.59 0.50
CA PHE A 147 -7.97 7.24 0.97
C PHE A 147 -9.09 6.24 0.64
N LYS A 148 -9.81 6.46 -0.47
CA LYS A 148 -10.92 5.59 -0.91
C LYS A 148 -10.55 4.67 -2.08
N PHE A 149 -9.28 4.61 -2.47
CA PHE A 149 -8.76 3.63 -3.42
C PHE A 149 -8.30 2.37 -2.68
N GLN A 150 -8.18 1.24 -3.39
CA GLN A 150 -7.55 0.03 -2.86
C GLN A 150 -6.10 0.31 -2.46
N THR A 151 -5.38 1.03 -3.32
CA THR A 151 -3.99 1.45 -3.11
C THR A 151 -3.88 2.96 -3.26
N ASN A 152 -3.28 3.61 -2.26
CA ASN A 152 -3.15 5.06 -2.16
C ASN A 152 -1.68 5.39 -1.87
N ASP A 153 -0.92 5.77 -2.91
CA ASP A 153 0.49 6.11 -2.75
C ASP A 153 0.72 7.60 -2.97
N TYR A 154 1.26 8.27 -1.95
CA TYR A 154 1.60 9.68 -1.95
C TYR A 154 3.07 9.86 -1.55
N ASP A 155 3.91 10.24 -2.51
CA ASP A 155 5.33 10.55 -2.28
C ASP A 155 5.49 11.82 -1.45
N ASP A 156 4.76 12.88 -1.83
CA ASP A 156 4.60 14.07 -1.02
C ASP A 156 3.30 14.00 -0.21
N ALA A 157 3.44 13.55 1.03
CA ALA A 157 2.35 13.38 1.99
C ALA A 157 2.39 14.44 3.11
N ARG A 158 3.07 15.59 2.89
CA ARG A 158 3.17 16.67 3.90
C ARG A 158 1.83 17.33 4.26
N TRP A 159 0.81 17.16 3.42
CA TRP A 159 -0.55 17.66 3.61
C TRP A 159 -1.43 16.71 4.42
N VAL A 160 -1.01 15.44 4.55
CA VAL A 160 -1.74 14.42 5.31
C VAL A 160 -1.57 14.70 6.79
N THR A 161 -2.70 14.72 7.50
CA THR A 161 -2.80 14.89 8.94
C THR A 161 -3.25 13.60 9.60
N LEU A 162 -3.03 13.50 10.92
CA LEU A 162 -3.57 12.40 11.72
C LEU A 162 -5.09 12.20 11.49
N SER A 163 -5.86 13.29 11.42
CA SER A 163 -7.30 13.21 11.17
C SER A 163 -7.66 12.54 9.85
N ASP A 164 -6.86 12.72 8.79
CA ASP A 164 -7.12 12.07 7.51
C ASP A 164 -6.82 10.56 7.62
N MET A 165 -5.77 10.20 8.36
CA MET A 165 -5.38 8.80 8.59
C MET A 165 -6.42 8.01 9.40
N LEU A 166 -7.02 8.61 10.42
CA LEU A 166 -8.06 7.97 11.25
C LEU A 166 -9.32 7.59 10.44
N ASN A 167 -9.56 8.30 9.33
CA ASN A 167 -10.68 8.05 8.42
C ASN A 167 -10.42 6.92 7.40
N ILE A 168 -9.21 6.34 7.38
CA ILE A 168 -8.90 5.19 6.51
C ILE A 168 -9.74 3.97 6.95
N LYS A 169 -10.41 3.33 5.99
CA LYS A 169 -11.26 2.15 6.19
C LYS A 169 -11.18 1.22 4.98
N GLY A 170 -10.93 -0.07 5.24
CA GLY A 170 -11.04 -1.15 4.27
C GLY A 170 -10.15 -1.05 3.03
N VAL A 171 -8.98 -0.40 3.11
CA VAL A 171 -8.05 -0.30 1.97
C VAL A 171 -6.99 -1.41 2.00
N GLU A 172 -6.36 -1.70 0.88
CA GLU A 172 -5.25 -2.65 0.85
C GLU A 172 -3.94 -1.98 1.23
N ASN A 173 -3.60 -0.88 0.58
CA ASN A 173 -2.28 -0.28 0.64
C ASN A 173 -2.33 1.24 0.82
N VAL A 174 -1.54 1.75 1.76
CA VAL A 174 -1.31 3.18 1.92
C VAL A 174 0.19 3.45 2.03
N THR A 175 0.75 4.19 1.08
CA THR A 175 2.13 4.70 1.18
C THR A 175 2.09 6.20 1.42
N LEU A 176 2.59 6.62 2.58
CA LEU A 176 2.91 8.01 2.86
C LEU A 176 4.43 8.09 2.96
N ASP A 177 5.09 8.60 1.94
CA ASP A 177 6.52 8.91 2.06
C ASP A 177 6.67 10.24 2.82
N LYS A 178 7.09 11.35 2.21
CA LYS A 178 7.47 12.59 2.90
C LYS A 178 6.32 13.19 3.75
N THR A 179 6.23 12.84 5.04
CA THR A 179 5.21 13.38 5.97
C THR A 179 5.78 14.38 6.98
N LYS A 180 4.90 15.21 7.56
CA LYS A 180 5.19 16.06 8.73
C LYS A 180 4.70 15.45 10.04
N LEU A 181 4.33 14.17 10.04
CA LEU A 181 3.76 13.51 11.20
C LEU A 181 4.81 13.39 12.30
N THR A 182 4.41 13.74 13.51
CA THR A 182 5.22 13.59 14.72
C THR A 182 5.18 12.14 15.22
N SER A 183 6.15 11.77 16.07
CA SER A 183 6.13 10.49 16.79
C SER A 183 4.83 10.28 17.57
N ASP A 184 4.31 11.34 18.20
CA ASP A 184 3.06 11.28 18.96
C ASP A 184 1.85 10.97 18.08
N GLU A 185 1.76 11.60 16.91
CA GLU A 185 0.68 11.33 15.96
C GLU A 185 0.75 9.91 15.39
N VAL A 186 1.95 9.41 15.09
CA VAL A 186 2.11 8.02 14.62
C VAL A 186 1.74 7.02 15.71
N ARG A 187 2.15 7.26 16.96
CA ARG A 187 1.76 6.42 18.11
C ARG A 187 0.25 6.44 18.32
N HIS A 188 -0.36 7.63 18.29
CA HIS A 188 -1.81 7.79 18.42
C HIS A 188 -2.57 7.08 17.30
N PHE A 189 -2.06 7.11 16.07
CA PHE A 189 -2.65 6.37 14.96
C PHE A 189 -2.59 4.86 15.16
N ILE A 190 -1.45 4.32 15.62
CA ILE A 190 -1.31 2.89 15.89
C ILE A 190 -2.24 2.46 17.04
N ASP A 191 -2.29 3.22 18.13
CA ASP A 191 -3.24 2.97 19.23
C ASP A 191 -4.70 3.01 18.71
N SER A 192 -5.04 4.00 17.88
CA SER A 192 -6.36 4.08 17.26
C SER A 192 -6.66 2.85 16.40
N TRP A 193 -5.70 2.34 15.64
CA TRP A 193 -5.85 1.11 14.86
C TRP A 193 -6.10 -0.11 15.76
N ILE A 194 -5.40 -0.22 16.89
CA ILE A 194 -5.52 -1.32 17.85
C ILE A 194 -6.93 -1.35 18.46
N ASN A 195 -7.47 -0.17 18.78
CA ASN A 195 -8.79 -0.02 19.38
C ASN A 195 -9.92 0.08 18.34
N CYS A 196 -9.62 0.17 17.05
CA CYS A 196 -10.64 0.29 15.99
C CYS A 196 -11.40 -1.03 15.81
N PRO A 197 -12.75 -1.00 15.76
CA PRO A 197 -13.55 -2.20 15.51
C PRO A 197 -13.47 -2.68 14.05
N ASP A 198 -13.14 -1.77 13.13
CA ASP A 198 -13.12 -2.00 11.69
C ASP A 198 -11.70 -2.16 11.16
N ASP A 199 -11.57 -2.95 10.09
CA ASP A 199 -10.29 -3.07 9.39
C ASP A 199 -9.97 -1.79 8.60
N MET A 200 -8.84 -1.17 8.92
CA MET A 200 -8.43 0.10 8.29
C MET A 200 -7.66 -0.12 6.99
N PHE A 201 -6.56 -0.88 7.05
CA PHE A 201 -5.67 -1.16 5.92
C PHE A 201 -5.03 -2.56 6.06
N LEU A 202 -4.52 -3.14 4.95
CA LEU A 202 -3.70 -4.35 5.01
C LEU A 202 -2.21 -4.04 5.15
N TRP A 203 -1.74 -3.01 4.44
CA TRP A 203 -0.37 -2.52 4.53
C TRP A 203 -0.35 -1.00 4.55
N MET A 204 0.48 -0.45 5.42
CA MET A 204 0.74 0.98 5.45
C MET A 204 2.22 1.26 5.68
N LYS A 205 2.76 2.24 4.98
CA LYS A 205 4.10 2.77 5.21
C LYS A 205 4.01 4.26 5.48
N ILE A 206 4.71 4.71 6.51
CA ILE A 206 4.82 6.11 6.90
C ILE A 206 6.31 6.46 6.97
N ARG A 207 6.77 7.44 6.19
CA ARG A 207 8.14 7.97 6.26
C ARG A 207 8.14 9.42 6.72
N ALA A 208 8.28 9.65 8.02
CA ALA A 208 8.38 11.01 8.50
C ALA A 208 9.69 11.68 8.03
N MET A 209 9.66 13.01 7.91
CA MET A 209 10.86 13.81 7.68
C MET A 209 11.84 13.75 8.87
N GLU A 210 11.33 13.43 10.07
CA GLU A 210 12.10 13.23 11.29
C GLU A 210 12.10 11.75 11.71
N ILE A 211 12.94 11.40 12.69
CA ILE A 211 12.97 10.04 13.23
C ILE A 211 11.68 9.80 14.02
N VAL A 212 10.92 8.78 13.64
CA VAL A 212 9.74 8.33 14.39
C VAL A 212 10.19 7.47 15.57
N GLN A 213 9.81 7.87 16.78
CA GLN A 213 10.06 7.13 18.02
C GLN A 213 8.79 6.40 18.45
N LEU A 214 8.91 5.09 18.72
CA LEU A 214 7.78 4.24 19.11
C LEU A 214 7.93 3.64 20.52
N GLU A 215 9.03 3.89 21.22
CA GLU A 215 9.34 3.22 22.50
C GLU A 215 8.23 3.40 23.54
N GLY A 216 7.66 4.60 23.67
CA GLY A 216 6.57 4.85 24.61
C GLY A 216 5.26 4.12 24.29
N LEU A 217 5.01 3.76 23.03
CA LEU A 217 3.82 2.98 22.64
C LEU A 217 3.93 1.54 23.15
N PHE A 218 5.12 0.95 23.03
CA PHE A 218 5.33 -0.45 23.37
C PHE A 218 5.34 -0.72 24.88
N ASN A 219 5.49 0.31 25.72
CA ASN A 219 5.44 0.16 27.17
C ASN A 219 4.01 -0.07 27.71
N GLU A 220 3.00 0.30 26.93
CA GLU A 220 1.58 0.21 27.32
C GLU A 220 0.86 -0.98 26.67
N LEU A 221 1.54 -1.69 25.76
CA LEU A 221 0.98 -2.79 24.97
C LEU A 221 1.67 -4.12 25.29
N VAL A 222 0.91 -5.21 25.16
CA VAL A 222 1.52 -6.53 25.04
C VAL A 222 2.13 -6.64 23.65
N VAL A 223 3.45 -6.78 23.58
CA VAL A 223 4.20 -6.84 22.33
C VAL A 223 5.11 -8.05 22.28
N LEU A 224 5.19 -8.68 21.11
CA LEU A 224 6.20 -9.67 20.78
C LEU A 224 7.24 -9.04 19.86
N GLU A 225 8.49 -9.00 20.31
CA GLU A 225 9.63 -8.59 19.52
C GLU A 225 10.15 -9.75 18.67
N HIS A 226 10.50 -9.47 17.41
CA HIS A 226 11.09 -10.44 16.50
C HIS A 226 12.55 -10.07 16.28
N ASP A 227 13.47 -10.93 16.69
CA ASP A 227 14.89 -10.66 16.55
C ASP A 227 15.25 -10.73 15.04
N MET A 228 15.41 -9.55 14.44
CA MET A 228 15.50 -9.34 12.99
C MET A 228 16.66 -8.40 12.65
N ASN A 229 17.87 -8.63 13.21
CA ASN A 229 19.06 -7.79 13.02
C ASN A 229 18.86 -6.37 13.62
N PRO A 230 19.85 -5.78 14.32
CA PRO A 230 19.73 -4.50 15.02
C PRO A 230 19.16 -3.30 14.24
N PHE A 231 19.10 -3.36 12.90
CA PHE A 231 18.61 -2.25 12.06
C PHE A 231 17.14 -2.34 11.65
N ASN A 232 16.45 -3.46 11.88
CA ASN A 232 15.06 -3.65 11.48
C ASN A 232 14.32 -4.48 12.53
N ILE A 233 13.95 -3.85 13.64
CA ILE A 233 13.15 -4.54 14.65
C ILE A 233 11.70 -4.61 14.16
N VAL A 234 11.11 -5.80 14.28
CA VAL A 234 9.70 -6.03 14.00
C VAL A 234 9.02 -6.36 15.31
N TYR A 235 7.88 -5.71 15.55
CA TYR A 235 7.02 -5.96 16.70
C TYR A 235 5.70 -6.54 16.22
N SER A 236 5.03 -7.29 17.09
CA SER A 236 3.67 -7.75 16.88
C SER A 236 2.79 -7.39 18.07
N THR A 237 1.58 -6.96 17.80
CA THR A 237 0.55 -6.66 18.81
C THR A 237 -0.81 -7.12 18.31
N LEU A 238 -1.73 -7.41 19.22
CA LEU A 238 -3.12 -7.73 18.87
C LEU A 238 -3.98 -6.48 18.84
N ALA A 239 -4.98 -6.50 17.96
CA ALA A 239 -6.09 -5.59 18.06
C ALA A 239 -6.98 -6.00 19.24
N LYS A 240 -7.57 -5.01 19.92
CA LYS A 240 -8.50 -5.28 21.04
C LYS A 240 -9.88 -5.72 20.54
N SER A 241 -10.28 -5.26 19.35
CA SER A 241 -11.54 -5.68 18.76
C SER A 241 -11.48 -7.14 18.32
N THR A 242 -12.45 -7.94 18.80
CA THR A 242 -12.60 -9.34 18.41
C THR A 242 -13.40 -9.53 17.12
N SER A 243 -14.09 -8.49 16.64
CA SER A 243 -14.99 -8.55 15.47
C SER A 243 -14.26 -8.44 14.13
N ARG A 244 -13.03 -7.91 14.13
CA ARG A 244 -12.28 -7.65 12.91
C ARG A 244 -11.63 -8.91 12.33
N ALA A 245 -11.45 -8.94 11.01
CA ALA A 245 -10.82 -10.07 10.35
C ALA A 245 -9.31 -10.10 10.62
N TYR A 246 -8.66 -8.93 10.60
CA TYR A 246 -7.21 -8.80 10.78
C TYR A 246 -6.87 -8.45 12.22
N LYS A 247 -6.59 -9.48 13.02
CA LYS A 247 -6.40 -9.34 14.47
C LYS A 247 -4.98 -9.03 14.89
N LEU A 248 -4.00 -9.24 14.01
CA LEU A 248 -2.58 -9.05 14.30
C LEU A 248 -2.04 -7.84 13.53
N LEU A 249 -1.28 -6.98 14.22
CA LEU A 249 -0.51 -5.90 13.60
C LEU A 249 0.98 -6.20 13.71
N LEU A 250 1.65 -6.30 12.57
CA LEU A 250 3.10 -6.25 12.51
C LEU A 250 3.53 -4.80 12.33
N ILE A 251 4.49 -4.38 13.16
CA ILE A 251 5.07 -3.04 13.16
C ILE A 251 6.56 -3.20 12.87
N GLN A 252 6.97 -2.90 11.64
CA GLN A 252 8.36 -2.80 11.26
C GLN A 252 8.84 -1.38 11.54
N HIS A 253 9.85 -1.25 12.39
CA HIS A 253 10.46 0.03 12.72
C HIS A 253 11.87 0.11 12.12
N SER A 254 12.11 1.19 11.38
CA SER A 254 13.42 1.50 10.78
C SER A 254 13.69 3.00 10.91
N LEU A 255 14.95 3.42 10.71
CA LEU A 255 15.34 4.83 10.79
C LEU A 255 14.51 5.70 9.83
N GLY A 256 13.57 6.48 10.40
CA GLY A 256 12.71 7.42 9.67
C GLY A 256 11.51 6.79 8.95
N ALA A 257 11.22 5.50 9.13
CA ALA A 257 10.04 4.88 8.54
C ALA A 257 9.41 3.79 9.42
N VAL A 258 8.08 3.80 9.45
CA VAL A 258 7.25 2.77 10.10
C VAL A 258 6.49 2.03 9.02
N GLY A 259 6.67 0.72 8.97
CA GLY A 259 5.84 -0.21 8.20
C GLY A 259 4.83 -0.87 9.10
N LEU A 260 3.57 -0.89 8.70
CA LEU A 260 2.46 -1.51 9.40
C LEU A 260 1.84 -2.57 8.49
N SER A 261 1.51 -3.73 9.02
CA SER A 261 0.84 -4.77 8.26
C SER A 261 -0.19 -5.49 9.11
N ALA A 262 -1.44 -5.52 8.64
CA ALA A 262 -2.56 -6.18 9.30
C ALA A 262 -2.74 -7.61 8.79
N TRP A 263 -2.80 -8.58 9.69
CA TRP A 263 -2.79 -10.01 9.37
C TRP A 263 -3.99 -10.70 10.03
N LYS A 264 -4.61 -11.64 9.32
CA LYS A 264 -5.61 -12.52 9.93
C LYS A 264 -4.90 -13.59 10.76
N PRO A 265 -5.60 -14.19 11.74
CA PRO A 265 -5.11 -15.37 12.43
C PRO A 265 -4.73 -16.46 11.42
N TYR A 266 -3.51 -16.98 11.52
CA TYR A 266 -3.01 -18.12 10.73
C TYR A 266 -2.94 -17.91 9.20
N ASP A 267 -3.28 -16.70 8.70
CA ASP A 267 -3.20 -16.35 7.28
C ASP A 267 -1.84 -15.70 6.99
N ASN A 268 -0.80 -16.51 7.05
CA ASN A 268 0.56 -16.11 6.69
C ASN A 268 0.80 -16.23 5.17
N ALA A 269 -0.27 -16.41 4.39
CA ALA A 269 -0.24 -17.16 3.12
C ALA A 269 0.04 -16.33 1.86
N ALA A 270 0.23 -15.01 1.94
CA ALA A 270 0.37 -14.19 0.73
C ALA A 270 1.80 -13.75 0.37
N ARG A 271 2.83 -14.04 1.19
CA ARG A 271 4.20 -13.55 0.93
C ARG A 271 5.25 -14.65 1.04
N SER A 272 5.66 -15.13 -0.14
CA SER A 272 6.94 -15.80 -0.46
C SER A 272 7.67 -16.61 0.64
N GLY A 273 7.65 -17.94 0.53
CA GLY A 273 8.65 -18.85 1.11
C GLY A 273 8.86 -18.76 2.63
N ASN A 274 10.13 -18.91 3.08
CA ASN A 274 10.62 -19.06 4.47
C ASN A 274 10.04 -18.11 5.54
N ILE A 275 9.34 -17.04 5.16
CA ILE A 275 8.62 -16.14 6.07
C ILE A 275 7.44 -16.87 6.75
N GLN A 276 6.82 -17.84 6.07
CA GLN A 276 5.64 -18.56 6.60
C GLN A 276 5.96 -19.37 7.87
N GLU A 277 7.15 -19.99 7.94
CA GLU A 277 7.60 -20.72 9.13
C GLU A 277 7.91 -19.76 10.29
N LYS A 278 8.60 -18.64 10.00
CA LYS A 278 9.00 -17.67 11.02
C LYS A 278 7.80 -17.08 11.78
N TYR A 279 6.68 -16.84 11.09
CA TYR A 279 5.49 -16.20 11.69
C TYR A 279 4.34 -17.18 12.00
N LYS A 280 4.56 -18.50 11.89
CA LYS A 280 3.50 -19.52 12.01
C LYS A 280 2.69 -19.43 13.31
N ASN A 281 3.38 -19.26 14.43
CA ASN A 281 2.78 -19.35 15.77
C ASN A 281 2.53 -17.97 16.41
N VAL A 282 2.80 -16.87 15.69
CA VAL A 282 2.81 -15.53 16.28
C VAL A 282 1.46 -15.14 16.84
N TYR A 283 0.36 -15.44 16.14
CA TYR A 283 -0.98 -15.16 16.65
C TYR A 283 -1.26 -15.93 17.95
N GLU A 284 -0.92 -17.23 18.01
CA GLU A 284 -1.10 -18.04 19.22
C GLU A 284 -0.25 -17.54 20.38
N ILE A 285 1.02 -17.20 20.13
CA ILE A 285 1.93 -16.61 21.13
C ILE A 285 1.32 -15.33 21.69
N MET A 286 0.83 -14.44 20.83
CA MET A 286 0.22 -13.19 21.26
C MET A 286 -1.04 -13.38 22.10
N GLU A 287 -1.91 -14.36 21.76
CA GLU A 287 -3.08 -14.69 22.58
C GLU A 287 -2.67 -15.20 23.98
N LEU A 288 -1.59 -15.97 24.07
CA LEU A 288 -1.05 -16.44 25.34
C LEU A 288 -0.46 -15.29 26.18
N LEU A 289 0.28 -14.37 25.55
CA LEU A 289 0.87 -13.20 26.21
C LEU A 289 -0.21 -12.25 26.74
N GLU A 290 -1.27 -11.97 25.97
CA GLU A 290 -2.40 -11.13 26.44
C GLU A 290 -3.12 -11.77 27.62
N LYS A 291 -3.31 -13.10 27.56
CA LYS A 291 -3.93 -13.84 28.66
C LYS A 291 -3.05 -13.84 29.91
N GLU A 292 -1.75 -14.05 29.76
CA GLU A 292 -0.78 -13.96 30.85
C GLU A 292 -0.84 -12.57 31.50
N LYS A 293 -0.75 -11.50 30.72
CA LYS A 293 -0.81 -10.12 31.21
C LYS A 293 -2.11 -9.82 31.97
N THR A 294 -3.23 -10.33 31.48
CA THR A 294 -4.53 -10.17 32.14
C THR A 294 -4.56 -10.89 33.48
N LEU A 295 -4.04 -12.13 33.54
CA LEU A 295 -3.97 -12.91 34.77
C LEU A 295 -2.99 -12.31 35.79
N GLU A 296 -1.86 -11.77 35.35
CA GLU A 296 -0.92 -11.04 36.23
C GLU A 296 -1.61 -9.86 36.90
N LYS A 297 -2.36 -9.06 36.14
CA LYS A 297 -3.12 -7.93 36.67
C LYS A 297 -4.20 -8.39 37.66
N GLU A 298 -4.98 -9.41 37.32
CA GLU A 298 -6.00 -9.96 38.23
C GLU A 298 -5.38 -10.55 39.51
N PHE A 299 -4.18 -11.15 39.40
CA PHE A 299 -3.42 -11.66 40.53
C PHE A 299 -2.94 -10.54 41.46
N GLU A 300 -2.47 -9.42 40.92
CA GLU A 300 -2.05 -8.25 41.69
C GLU A 300 -3.23 -7.56 42.40
N GLU A 301 -4.40 -7.52 41.77
CA GLU A 301 -5.59 -6.84 42.30
C GLU A 301 -6.38 -7.70 43.30
N THR A 302 -6.24 -9.03 43.28
CA THR A 302 -7.01 -9.92 44.16
C THR A 302 -6.40 -10.10 45.54
N THR A 303 -7.24 -10.07 46.58
CA THR A 303 -6.85 -10.38 47.97
C THR A 303 -7.23 -11.79 48.42
N ASP A 304 -7.92 -12.56 47.56
CA ASP A 304 -8.35 -13.92 47.85
C ASP A 304 -7.19 -14.91 47.62
N ALA A 305 -6.69 -15.50 48.70
CA ALA A 305 -5.57 -16.44 48.66
C ALA A 305 -5.81 -17.68 47.79
N THR A 306 -7.07 -18.11 47.64
CA THR A 306 -7.43 -19.25 46.78
C THR A 306 -7.29 -18.86 45.31
N LYS A 307 -7.84 -17.69 44.93
CA LYS A 307 -7.70 -17.14 43.58
C LYS A 307 -6.25 -16.82 43.23
N GLN A 308 -5.48 -16.26 44.17
CA GLN A 308 -4.05 -16.02 43.98
C GLN A 308 -3.30 -17.31 43.64
N ARG A 309 -3.59 -18.42 44.34
CA ARG A 309 -2.98 -19.72 44.02
C ARG A 309 -3.39 -20.20 42.64
N GLU A 310 -4.67 -20.09 42.29
CA GLU A 310 -5.19 -20.49 40.99
C GLU A 310 -4.54 -19.71 39.84
N TYR A 311 -4.49 -18.38 39.94
CA TYR A 311 -3.87 -17.52 38.93
C TYR A 311 -2.37 -17.82 38.78
N ARG A 312 -1.65 -18.03 39.89
CA ARG A 312 -0.24 -18.43 39.85
C ARG A 312 -0.04 -19.73 39.07
N ASP A 313 -0.87 -20.75 39.33
CA ASP A 313 -0.79 -22.03 38.64
C ASP A 313 -1.13 -21.89 37.14
N GLN A 314 -2.04 -20.98 36.78
CA GLN A 314 -2.38 -20.68 35.38
C GLN A 314 -1.26 -19.93 34.67
N ILE A 315 -0.71 -18.88 35.27
CA ILE A 315 0.44 -18.11 34.74
C ILE A 315 1.61 -19.06 34.47
N GLN A 316 1.99 -19.90 35.43
CA GLN A 316 3.09 -20.86 35.25
C GLN A 316 2.84 -21.90 34.13
N LYS A 317 1.58 -22.21 33.82
CA LYS A 317 1.23 -23.07 32.67
C LYS A 317 1.37 -22.29 31.35
N LEU A 318 0.97 -21.03 31.32
CA LEU A 318 1.10 -20.17 30.15
C LEU A 318 2.58 -19.89 29.85
N GLU A 319 3.37 -19.49 30.84
CA GLU A 319 4.82 -19.27 30.70
C GLU A 319 5.53 -20.47 30.07
N ARG A 320 5.21 -21.69 30.54
CA ARG A 320 5.78 -22.93 29.96
C ARG A 320 5.37 -23.10 28.51
N LYS A 321 4.10 -22.89 28.16
CA LYS A 321 3.62 -23.01 26.78
C LYS A 321 4.25 -21.94 25.87
N ILE A 322 4.36 -20.71 26.35
CA ILE A 322 5.03 -19.59 25.65
C ILE A 322 6.50 -19.94 25.39
N HIS A 323 7.19 -20.50 26.38
CA HIS A 323 8.57 -20.95 26.25
C HIS A 323 8.73 -22.12 25.27
N GLU A 324 7.83 -23.11 25.29
CA GLU A 324 7.79 -24.24 24.33
C GLU A 324 7.59 -23.76 22.88
N LEU A 325 6.96 -22.60 22.68
CA LEU A 325 6.81 -21.94 21.39
C LEU A 325 8.04 -21.11 20.97
N GLY A 326 9.10 -21.11 21.77
CA GLY A 326 10.40 -20.50 21.45
C GLY A 326 10.58 -19.07 21.96
N VAL A 327 9.64 -18.55 22.76
CA VAL A 327 9.72 -17.17 23.28
C VAL A 327 10.64 -17.10 24.50
N VAL A 328 11.43 -16.03 24.55
CA VAL A 328 12.30 -15.68 25.68
C VAL A 328 12.06 -14.23 26.11
N TYR A 329 12.25 -13.91 27.39
CA TYR A 329 12.17 -12.53 27.87
C TYR A 329 13.56 -11.89 27.86
N ARG A 330 13.73 -10.78 27.14
CA ARG A 330 14.95 -9.96 27.11
C ARG A 330 14.59 -8.55 27.53
N ASP A 331 15.27 -8.03 28.54
CA ASP A 331 14.99 -6.69 29.12
C ASP A 331 13.50 -6.46 29.45
N GLY A 332 12.81 -7.52 29.92
CA GLY A 332 11.38 -7.49 30.26
C GLY A 332 10.41 -7.60 29.08
N ARG A 333 10.90 -7.86 27.85
CA ARG A 333 10.06 -8.02 26.65
C ARG A 333 10.10 -9.43 26.10
N ALA A 334 8.93 -9.97 25.71
CA ALA A 334 8.84 -11.23 24.99
C ALA A 334 9.48 -11.10 23.60
N THR A 335 10.39 -12.01 23.27
CA THR A 335 11.19 -12.01 22.04
C THR A 335 11.22 -13.41 21.40
N ILE A 336 11.17 -13.49 20.08
CA ILE A 336 11.29 -14.75 19.28
C ILE A 336 12.26 -14.64 18.10
#